data_AF-A0A161UU70-F1
#
_entry.id   AF-A0A161UU70-F1
#
_cell.length_a   1.000
_cell.length_b   1.000
_cell.length_c   1.000
_cell.angle_alpha   90.00
_cell.angle_beta   90.00
_cell.angle_gamma   90.00
#
_symmetry.space_group_name_H-M   'P 1'
#
loop_
_entity.id
_entity.type
_entity.pdbx_description
1 polymer ?
#
loop_
_entity_poly.entity_id
_entity_poly.type
_entity_poly.pdbx_seq_one_letter_code
_entity_poly.pdbx_strand_id
1 'polypeptide(L)'
;MKKEELLTFVEEKINSYAQQIINSSDKGDDSALGELNFYMALRRILKNEERRIQDYGMMDAVNDTIKALGIIKEGKFYKDFFN
;
A
#
# COMPACT_ATOMS: atom_id res chain seq x y z
N MET A 1 -10.68 0.54 -11.70
CA MET A 1 -9.51 -0.36 -11.69
C MET A 1 -9.95 -1.66 -11.05
N LYS A 2 -9.76 -2.79 -11.73
CA LYS A 2 -10.02 -4.14 -11.20
C LYS A 2 -8.91 -4.59 -10.26
N LYS A 3 -9.14 -5.65 -9.48
CA LYS A 3 -8.16 -6.23 -8.56
C LYS A 3 -6.83 -6.56 -9.24
N GLU A 4 -6.87 -7.18 -10.42
CA GLU A 4 -5.67 -7.60 -11.17
C GLU A 4 -4.89 -6.39 -11.68
N GLU A 5 -5.59 -5.36 -12.18
CA GLU A 5 -4.98 -4.11 -12.61
C GLU A 5 -4.30 -3.39 -11.44
N LEU A 6 -4.94 -3.40 -10.26
CA LEU A 6 -4.35 -2.84 -9.05
C LEU A 6 -3.13 -3.64 -8.59
N LEU A 7 -3.17 -4.97 -8.67
CA LEU A 7 -2.03 -5.79 -8.31
C LEU A 7 -0.83 -5.52 -9.24
N THR A 8 -1.05 -5.43 -10.56
CA THR A 8 0.00 -5.05 -11.51
C THR A 8 0.62 -3.70 -11.16
N PHE A 9 -0.23 -2.70 -10.91
CA PHE A 9 0.24 -1.37 -10.47
C PHE A 9 1.08 -1.45 -9.19
N VAL A 10 0.65 -2.24 -8.20
CA VAL A 10 1.38 -2.42 -6.94
C VAL A 10 2.76 -3.05 -7.18
N GLU A 11 2.86 -4.08 -8.02
CA GLU A 11 4.15 -4.72 -8.33
C GLU A 11 5.08 -3.76 -9.10
N GLU A 12 4.55 -2.97 -10.03
CA GLU A 12 5.32 -1.93 -10.73
C GLU A 12 5.88 -0.88 -9.76
N LYS A 13 5.05 -0.42 -8.80
CA LYS A 13 5.49 0.53 -7.78
C LYS A 13 6.57 -0.06 -6.87
N ILE A 14 6.42 -1.32 -6.43
CA ILE A 14 7.44 -2.01 -5.63
C ILE A 14 8.77 -2.05 -6.39
N ASN A 15 8.75 -2.46 -7.65
CA ASN A 15 9.97 -2.53 -8.46
C ASN A 15 10.59 -1.14 -8.68
N SER A 16 9.78 -0.12 -8.93
CA SER A 16 10.27 1.26 -9.11
C SER A 16 10.94 1.81 -7.85
N TYR A 17 10.37 1.59 -6.66
CA TYR A 17 10.98 2.08 -5.42
C TYR A 17 12.18 1.24 -4.98
N ALA A 18 12.19 -0.07 -5.26
CA ALA A 18 13.39 -0.88 -5.09
C ALA A 18 14.54 -0.34 -5.96
N GLN A 19 14.25 0.04 -7.21
CA GLN A 19 15.24 0.66 -8.09
C GLN A 19 15.64 2.06 -7.61
N GLN A 20 14.74 2.81 -6.99
CA GLN A 20 15.06 4.10 -6.37
C GLN A 20 16.11 3.94 -5.27
N ILE A 21 15.97 2.95 -4.39
CA ILE A 21 16.98 2.68 -3.34
C ILE A 21 18.37 2.41 -3.95
N ILE A 22 18.42 1.66 -5.06
CA ILE A 22 19.70 1.39 -5.73
C ILE A 22 20.32 2.66 -6.32
N ASN A 23 19.49 3.59 -6.78
CA ASN A 23 19.92 4.74 -7.58
C ASN A 23 20.07 6.05 -6.78
N SER A 24 19.58 6.12 -5.55
CA SER A 24 19.43 7.39 -4.82
C SER A 24 20.48 7.61 -3.73
N SER A 25 20.36 8.77 -3.09
CA SER A 25 21.04 9.12 -1.84
C SER A 25 20.17 8.72 -0.63
N ASP A 26 20.73 8.74 0.57
CA ASP A 26 20.04 8.41 1.84
C ASP A 26 18.61 8.98 1.96
N LYS A 27 18.38 10.23 1.55
CA LYS A 27 17.03 10.85 1.59
C LYS A 27 16.02 10.19 0.66
N GLY A 28 16.48 9.73 -0.51
CA GLY A 28 15.66 9.00 -1.46
C GLY A 28 15.32 7.59 -0.99
N ASP A 29 16.21 6.99 -0.19
CA ASP A 29 16.01 5.68 0.42
C ASP A 29 14.92 5.72 1.48
N ASP A 30 14.94 6.72 2.37
CA ASP A 30 13.90 6.90 3.40
C ASP A 30 12.50 7.06 2.77
N SER A 31 12.41 7.86 1.70
CA SER A 31 11.17 8.05 0.95
C SER A 31 10.71 6.74 0.28
N ALA A 32 11.61 6.04 -0.41
CA ALA A 32 11.32 4.76 -1.05
C ALA A 32 10.91 3.69 -0.04
N LEU A 33 11.51 3.67 1.15
CA LEU A 33 11.20 2.74 2.22
C LEU A 33 9.77 2.93 2.74
N GLY A 34 9.34 4.17 2.95
CA GLY A 34 7.97 4.48 3.36
C GLY A 34 6.93 3.95 2.36
N GLU A 35 7.17 4.19 1.08
CA GLU A 35 6.32 3.71 -0.02
C GLU A 35 6.34 2.19 -0.14
N LEU A 36 7.51 1.56 -0.08
CA LEU A 36 7.65 0.09 -0.12
C LEU A 36 6.88 -0.59 1.01
N ASN A 37 6.94 -0.04 2.23
CA ASN A 37 6.18 -0.58 3.35
C ASN A 37 4.68 -0.64 3.02
N PHE A 38 4.11 0.47 2.51
CA PHE A 38 2.72 0.51 2.09
C PHE A 38 2.39 -0.50 0.98
N TYR A 39 3.14 -0.46 -0.12
CA TYR A 39 2.84 -1.29 -1.29
C TYR A 39 3.04 -2.78 -1.02
N MET A 40 4.00 -3.17 -0.19
CA MET A 40 4.18 -4.56 0.22
C MET A 40 3.04 -5.07 1.09
N ALA A 41 2.51 -4.24 2.01
CA ALA A 41 1.33 -4.58 2.80
C ALA A 41 0.08 -4.73 1.92
N LEU A 42 -0.11 -3.81 0.98
CA LEU A 42 -1.21 -3.88 0.01
C LEU A 42 -1.11 -5.12 -0.88
N ARG A 43 0.10 -5.47 -1.34
CA ARG A 43 0.33 -6.71 -2.10
C ARG A 43 -0.13 -7.96 -1.35
N ARG A 44 0.24 -8.09 -0.06
CA ARG A 44 -0.18 -9.22 0.79
C ARG A 44 -1.70 -9.31 0.86
N ILE A 45 -2.37 -8.17 1.05
CA ILE A 45 -3.84 -8.08 1.07
C ILE A 45 -4.45 -8.54 -0.26
N LEU A 46 -3.94 -8.04 -1.40
CA LEU A 46 -4.47 -8.38 -2.71
C LEU A 46 -4.26 -9.86 -3.05
N LYS A 47 -3.13 -10.45 -2.64
CA LYS A 47 -2.83 -11.86 -2.82
C LYS A 47 -3.49 -12.79 -1.79
N ASN A 48 -4.26 -12.27 -0.84
CA ASN A 48 -4.80 -13.02 0.30
C ASN A 48 -3.71 -13.76 1.11
N GLU A 49 -2.53 -13.16 1.22
CA GLU A 49 -1.42 -13.66 2.03
C GLU A 49 -1.57 -13.25 3.51
N GLU A 50 -0.87 -13.98 4.39
CA GLU A 50 -0.78 -13.60 5.81
C GLU A 50 -0.12 -12.23 5.97
N ARG A 51 -0.75 -11.39 6.81
CA ARG A 51 -0.36 -10.01 7.08
C ARG A 51 0.43 -9.92 8.39
N ARG A 52 1.45 -9.07 8.40
CA ARG A 52 2.19 -8.71 9.61
C ARG A 52 1.37 -7.75 10.47
N ILE A 53 1.62 -7.72 11.78
CA ILE A 53 0.97 -6.76 12.70
C ILE A 53 1.18 -5.31 12.24
N GLN A 54 2.36 -4.99 11.71
CA GLN A 54 2.65 -3.67 11.13
C GLN A 54 1.79 -3.37 9.90
N ASP A 55 1.49 -4.36 9.06
CA ASP A 55 0.61 -4.21 7.90
C ASP A 55 -0.81 -3.81 8.35
N TYR A 56 -1.32 -4.42 9.43
CA TYR A 56 -2.62 -4.04 10.01
C TYR A 56 -2.64 -2.58 10.44
N GLY A 57 -1.73 -2.19 11.35
CA GLY A 57 -1.75 -0.83 11.92
C GLY A 57 -1.58 0.27 10.88
N MET A 58 -0.67 0.08 9.91
CA MET A 58 -0.48 1.05 8.84
C MET A 58 -1.69 1.17 7.93
N MET A 59 -2.26 0.04 7.49
CA MET A 59 -3.39 0.04 6.57
C MET A 59 -4.66 0.57 7.26
N ASP A 60 -4.84 0.28 8.56
CA ASP A 60 -5.93 0.84 9.37
C ASP A 60 -5.80 2.35 9.52
N ALA A 61 -4.61 2.88 9.86
CA ALA A 61 -4.39 4.32 9.96
C ALA A 61 -4.67 5.07 8.66
N VAL A 62 -4.23 4.52 7.52
CA VAL A 62 -4.55 5.07 6.18
C VAL A 62 -6.07 5.05 5.95
N ASN A 63 -6.71 3.91 6.20
CA ASN A 63 -8.13 3.74 5.95
C ASN A 63 -9.00 4.65 6.82
N ASP A 64 -8.67 4.77 8.11
CA ASP A 64 -9.41 5.60 9.06
C ASP A 64 -9.22 7.09 8.78
N THR A 65 -8.05 7.51 8.29
CA THR A 65 -7.83 8.88 7.80
C THR A 65 -8.76 9.19 6.62
N ILE A 66 -8.88 8.27 5.66
CA ILE A 66 -9.74 8.45 4.48
C ILE A 66 -11.23 8.45 4.88
N LYS A 67 -11.64 7.64 5.85
CA LYS A 67 -13.00 7.68 6.43
C LYS A 67 -13.27 8.99 7.15
N ALA A 68 -12.33 9.49 7.94
CA ALA A 68 -12.47 10.75 8.66
C ALA A 68 -12.68 11.93 7.69
N LEU A 69 -12.11 11.85 6.48
CA LEU A 69 -12.34 12.79 5.39
C LEU A 69 -13.69 12.60 4.66
N GLY A 70 -14.48 11.59 5.01
CA GLY A 70 -15.77 11.28 4.40
C GLY A 70 -15.70 10.68 3.00
N ILE A 71 -14.50 10.31 2.52
CA ILE A 71 -14.29 9.74 1.18
C ILE A 71 -14.80 8.29 1.14
N ILE A 72 -14.63 7.56 2.24
CA ILE A 72 -15.09 6.18 2.40
C ILE A 72 -16.13 6.13 3.52
N LYS A 73 -17.20 5.35 3.29
CA LYS A 73 -18.25 5.14 4.29
C LYS A 73 -17.74 4.30 5.46
N GLU A 74 -18.35 4.51 6.62
CA GLU A 74 -18.11 3.66 7.79
C GLU A 74 -18.35 2.18 7.48
N GLY A 75 -17.51 1.32 8.09
CA GLY A 75 -17.52 -0.12 7.85
C GLY A 75 -16.96 -0.58 6.50
N LYS A 76 -16.43 0.32 5.68
CA LYS A 76 -15.69 -0.03 4.45
C LYS A 76 -14.19 0.14 4.64
N PHE A 77 -13.43 -0.72 3.97
CA PHE A 77 -12.00 -0.57 3.79
C PHE A 77 -11.72 -0.11 2.37
N TYR A 78 -10.72 0.74 2.12
CA TYR A 78 -10.44 1.22 0.76
C TYR A 78 -10.14 0.09 -0.24
N LYS A 79 -9.61 -1.05 0.24
CA LYS A 79 -9.42 -2.26 -0.58
C LYS A 79 -10.74 -2.81 -1.14
N ASP A 80 -11.87 -2.58 -0.45
CA ASP A 80 -13.17 -3.13 -0.83
C ASP A 80 -13.75 -2.46 -2.09
N PHE A 81 -13.14 -1.37 -2.56
CA PHE A 81 -13.49 -0.66 -3.80
C PHE A 81 -12.84 -1.27 -5.05
N PHE A 82 -11.96 -2.26 -4.88
CA PHE A 82 -11.21 -2.91 -5.95
C PHE A 82 -11.50 -4.43 -6.03
N ASN A 83 -12.64 -4.86 -5.48
CA ASN A 83 -13.16 -6.22 -5.61
C ASN A 83 -13.71 -6.50 -7.02
#